data_AF-C4WXF9-F1
#
_entry.id   AF-C4WXF9-F1
#
_cell.length_a   1.000
_cell.length_b   1.000
_cell.length_c   1.000
_cell.angle_alpha   90.00
_cell.angle_beta   90.00
_cell.angle_gamma   90.00
#
_symmetry.space_group_name_H-M   'P 1'
#
loop_
_entity.id
_entity.type
_entity.pdbx_description
1 polymer ?
#
loop_
_entity_poly.entity_id
_entity_poly.type
_entity_poly.pdbx_seq_one_letter_code
_entity_poly.pdbx_strand_id
1 'polypeptide(L)'
;MDFEESFINAQDFDSLVQVEQAQEMKESTTTTPPPVANKRGRKPGKKSSDKVDIRAKLERSRQSARECRARKKLRYQYLEELVTDREKAVVALRQELDKYRMWCSEVDEGRIPEGLPGLLDELGAVKQESAGGVLIM
;
A
#
# COMPACT_ATOMS: atom_id res chain seq x y z
N MET A 1 -4.30 -9.16 27.30
CA MET A 1 -3.38 -8.17 26.70
C MET A 1 -3.40 -8.44 25.22
N ASP A 2 -4.38 -7.82 24.60
CA ASP A 2 -4.81 -8.02 23.23
C ASP A 2 -3.81 -7.33 22.29
N PHE A 3 -3.03 -8.13 21.58
CA PHE A 3 -1.99 -7.67 20.64
C PHE A 3 -2.57 -7.37 19.24
N GLU A 4 -3.88 -7.57 19.05
CA GLU A 4 -4.53 -7.51 17.73
C GLU A 4 -5.30 -6.20 17.45
N GLU A 5 -5.40 -5.26 18.38
CA GLU A 5 -6.31 -4.11 18.21
C GLU A 5 -5.65 -2.76 17.88
N SER A 6 -4.34 -2.73 17.62
CA SER A 6 -3.65 -1.50 17.17
C SER A 6 -3.08 -1.61 15.76
N PHE A 7 -3.66 -2.44 14.91
CA PHE A 7 -3.50 -2.28 13.47
C PHE A 7 -4.26 -1.01 13.10
N ILE A 8 -3.54 0.11 13.01
CA ILE A 8 -4.11 1.40 12.59
C ILE A 8 -4.88 1.14 11.30
N ASN A 9 -6.19 1.33 11.37
CA ASN A 9 -7.11 1.00 10.30
C ASN A 9 -6.68 1.79 9.05
N ALA A 10 -6.47 1.13 7.91
CA ALA A 10 -6.04 1.80 6.67
C ALA A 10 -7.00 2.93 6.26
N GLN A 11 -8.27 2.83 6.69
CA GLN A 11 -9.29 3.86 6.53
C GLN A 11 -9.01 5.14 7.34
N ASP A 12 -8.37 5.04 8.50
CA ASP A 12 -8.09 6.20 9.36
C ASP A 12 -6.93 7.03 8.81
N PHE A 13 -5.89 6.40 8.25
CA PHE A 13 -4.77 7.11 7.62
C PHE A 13 -5.21 7.84 6.35
N ASP A 14 -6.02 7.20 5.50
CA ASP A 14 -6.50 7.81 4.27
C ASP A 14 -7.56 8.90 4.56
N SER A 15 -8.38 8.73 5.60
CA SER A 15 -9.30 9.76 6.11
C SER A 15 -8.54 10.99 6.62
N LEU A 16 -7.46 10.82 7.38
CA LEU A 16 -6.65 11.94 7.88
C LEU A 16 -5.98 12.74 6.74
N VAL A 17 -5.48 12.03 5.72
CA VAL A 17 -4.86 12.66 4.54
C VAL A 17 -5.91 13.37 3.67
N GLN A 18 -7.13 12.85 3.57
CA GLN A 18 -8.23 13.54 2.89
C GLN A 18 -8.68 14.78 3.65
N VAL A 19 -8.74 14.72 4.99
CA VAL A 19 -9.03 15.88 5.85
C VAL A 19 -7.96 16.96 5.70
N GLU A 20 -6.68 16.60 5.66
CA GLU A 20 -5.57 17.54 5.48
C GLU A 20 -5.60 18.21 4.08
N GLN A 21 -5.90 17.44 3.03
CA GLN A 21 -6.07 17.98 1.67
C GLN A 21 -7.32 18.89 1.55
N ALA A 22 -8.42 18.54 2.21
CA ALA A 22 -9.65 19.34 2.22
C ALA A 22 -9.51 20.62 3.08
N GLN A 23 -8.70 20.60 4.13
CA GLN A 23 -8.37 21.78 4.95
C GLN A 23 -7.50 22.78 4.16
N GLU A 24 -6.55 22.32 3.34
CA GLU A 24 -5.68 23.21 2.53
C GLU A 24 -6.43 23.87 1.34
N MET A 25 -7.46 23.24 0.77
CA MET A 25 -8.28 23.88 -0.27
C MET A 25 -9.10 25.07 0.27
N LYS A 26 -9.53 25.01 1.54
CA LYS A 26 -10.28 26.11 2.19
C LYS A 26 -9.41 27.32 2.49
N GLU A 27 -8.10 27.13 2.73
CA GLU A 27 -7.17 28.24 2.97
C GLU A 27 -6.86 29.04 1.69
N SER A 28 -7.14 28.48 0.50
CA SER A 28 -6.91 29.17 -0.77
C SER A 28 -7.96 30.24 -1.13
N THR A 29 -9.11 30.27 -0.44
CA THR A 29 -10.23 31.19 -0.78
C THR A 29 -10.52 32.25 0.28
N THR A 30 -9.77 32.32 1.38
CA THR A 30 -9.92 33.39 2.36
C THR A 30 -8.57 33.73 2.92
N THR A 31 -8.07 34.92 2.59
CA THR A 31 -7.36 35.86 3.47
C THR A 31 -6.53 36.81 2.61
N THR A 32 -7.06 38.03 2.44
CA THR A 32 -6.26 39.23 2.20
C THR A 32 -5.08 39.25 3.18
N PRO A 33 -3.82 39.31 2.70
CA PRO A 33 -2.68 39.21 3.61
C PRO A 33 -2.63 40.44 4.54
N PRO A 34 -2.42 40.27 5.87
CA PRO A 34 -2.21 41.39 6.77
C PRO A 34 -0.90 42.13 6.40
N PRO A 35 -0.84 43.46 6.60
CA PRO A 35 0.33 44.24 6.22
C PRO A 35 1.48 43.99 7.20
N VAL A 36 2.41 43.10 6.84
CA VAL A 36 3.70 42.96 7.53
C VAL A 36 4.59 44.16 7.21
N ALA A 37 4.70 45.06 8.18
CA ALA A 37 5.51 46.26 8.15
C ALA A 37 7.01 45.93 8.29
N ASN A 38 7.68 45.54 7.21
CA ASN A 38 9.14 45.59 7.13
C ASN A 38 9.58 46.94 6.54
N LYS A 39 9.69 47.94 7.42
CA LYS A 39 10.40 49.19 7.15
C LYS A 39 11.90 48.94 7.35
N ARG A 40 12.66 48.79 6.27
CA ARG A 40 14.02 49.34 6.09
C ARG A 40 14.54 49.02 4.68
N GLY A 41 14.70 50.07 3.88
CA GLY A 41 15.64 50.10 2.75
C GLY A 41 15.19 49.51 1.41
N ARG A 42 14.17 50.06 0.73
CA ARG A 42 14.02 49.86 -0.72
C ARG A 42 13.71 51.20 -1.42
N LYS A 43 14.56 51.57 -2.38
CA LYS A 43 14.45 52.78 -3.22
C LYS A 43 13.03 52.90 -3.81
N PRO A 44 12.40 54.09 -3.80
CA PRO A 44 11.06 54.28 -4.34
C PRO A 44 11.17 54.42 -5.87
N GLY A 45 10.81 53.38 -6.64
CA GLY A 45 10.80 53.52 -8.10
C GLY A 45 10.40 52.33 -8.98
N LYS A 46 10.36 51.08 -8.50
CA LYS A 46 9.91 49.92 -9.30
C LYS A 46 9.10 48.98 -8.42
N LYS A 47 7.76 49.00 -8.53
CA LYS A 47 6.85 48.29 -7.59
C LYS A 47 5.91 47.26 -8.23
N SER A 48 5.89 47.10 -9.55
CA SER A 48 4.98 46.16 -10.23
C SER A 48 5.64 44.83 -10.60
N SER A 49 6.84 44.81 -11.20
CA SER A 49 7.52 43.56 -11.62
C SER A 49 7.96 42.70 -10.44
N ASP A 50 8.63 43.29 -9.45
CA ASP A 50 9.19 42.56 -8.30
C ASP A 50 8.13 41.84 -7.45
N LYS A 51 6.90 42.37 -7.40
CA LYS A 51 5.80 41.74 -6.66
C LYS A 51 5.27 40.50 -7.38
N VAL A 52 5.25 40.52 -8.71
CA VAL A 52 4.88 39.37 -9.53
C VAL A 52 5.94 38.28 -9.40
N ASP A 53 7.23 38.64 -9.39
CA ASP A 53 8.33 37.69 -9.20
C ASP A 53 8.33 37.04 -7.81
N ILE A 54 8.00 37.79 -6.76
CA ILE A 54 7.88 37.24 -5.40
C ILE A 54 6.70 36.26 -5.31
N ARG A 55 5.53 36.63 -5.86
CA ARG A 55 4.36 35.72 -5.90
C ARG A 55 4.66 34.45 -6.69
N ALA A 56 5.32 34.57 -7.84
CA ALA A 56 5.69 33.42 -8.66
C ALA A 56 6.72 32.51 -7.98
N LYS A 57 7.69 33.07 -7.23
CA LYS A 57 8.63 32.27 -6.42
C LYS A 57 7.94 31.56 -5.28
N LEU A 58 7.03 32.23 -4.57
CA LEU A 58 6.26 31.64 -3.47
C LEU A 58 5.41 30.46 -3.99
N GLU A 59 4.76 30.63 -5.13
CA GLU A 59 3.92 29.58 -5.71
C GLU A 59 4.73 28.37 -6.18
N ARG A 60 5.89 28.60 -6.82
CA ARG A 60 6.83 27.50 -7.13
C ARG A 60 7.30 26.74 -5.89
N SER A 61 7.58 27.45 -4.80
CA SER A 61 7.99 26.81 -3.53
C SER A 61 6.86 26.00 -2.89
N ARG A 62 5.61 26.45 -3.03
CA ARG A 62 4.44 25.70 -2.56
C ARG A 62 4.23 24.46 -3.41
N GLN A 63 4.33 24.59 -4.72
CA GLN A 63 4.19 23.49 -5.65
C GLN A 63 5.24 22.39 -5.41
N SER A 64 6.52 22.76 -5.23
CA SER A 64 7.56 21.78 -4.92
C SER A 64 7.33 21.08 -3.57
N ALA A 65 6.81 21.78 -2.56
CA ALA A 65 6.42 21.17 -1.29
C ALA A 65 5.26 20.17 -1.46
N ARG A 66 4.24 20.49 -2.27
CA ARG A 66 3.12 19.59 -2.61
C ARG A 66 3.62 18.33 -3.31
N GLU A 67 4.45 18.51 -4.35
CA GLU A 67 5.05 17.40 -5.10
C GLU A 67 5.90 16.50 -4.21
N CYS A 68 6.65 17.08 -3.26
CA CYS A 68 7.41 16.32 -2.28
C CYS A 68 6.50 15.42 -1.42
N ARG A 69 5.40 15.98 -0.89
CA ARG A 69 4.41 15.21 -0.11
C ARG A 69 3.75 14.11 -0.94
N ALA A 70 3.28 14.44 -2.14
CA ALA A 70 2.64 13.48 -3.05
C ALA A 70 3.60 12.33 -3.42
N ARG A 71 4.86 12.65 -3.73
CA ARG A 71 5.89 11.65 -4.04
C ARG A 71 6.19 10.75 -2.84
N LYS A 72 6.24 11.31 -1.63
CA LYS A 72 6.44 10.52 -0.41
C LYS A 72 5.25 9.58 -0.15
N LYS A 73 4.01 10.04 -0.35
CA LYS A 73 2.81 9.19 -0.23
C LYS A 73 2.86 8.03 -1.22
N LEU A 74 3.08 8.31 -2.51
CA LEU A 74 3.17 7.27 -3.54
C LEU A 74 4.28 6.25 -3.23
N ARG A 75 5.44 6.72 -2.75
CA ARG A 75 6.54 5.83 -2.38
C ARG A 75 6.17 4.89 -1.24
N TYR A 76 5.50 5.38 -0.20
CA TYR A 76 5.10 4.53 0.91
C TYR A 76 3.97 3.59 0.54
N GLN A 77 2.98 4.06 -0.24
CA GLN A 77 1.94 3.20 -0.76
C GLN A 77 2.52 2.00 -1.53
N TYR A 78 3.46 2.24 -2.45
CA TYR A 78 4.11 1.14 -3.18
C TYR A 78 4.86 0.17 -2.26
N LEU A 79 5.57 0.68 -1.27
CA LEU A 79 6.29 -0.16 -0.31
C LEU A 79 5.34 -0.98 0.56
N GLU A 80 4.22 -0.40 0.96
CA GLU A 80 3.16 -1.07 1.71
C GLU A 80 2.53 -2.18 0.87
N GLU A 81 2.14 -1.89 -0.37
CA GLU A 81 1.62 -2.89 -1.31
C GLU A 81 2.60 -4.07 -1.47
N LEU A 82 3.89 -3.81 -1.72
CA LEU A 82 4.92 -4.85 -1.80
C LEU A 82 5.03 -5.72 -0.55
N VAL A 83 4.98 -5.10 0.64
CA VAL A 83 5.06 -5.83 1.91
C VAL A 83 3.81 -6.68 2.10
N THR A 84 2.63 -6.11 1.89
CA THR A 84 1.36 -6.83 2.06
C THR A 84 1.24 -8.02 1.11
N ASP A 85 1.68 -7.89 -0.14
CA ASP A 85 1.66 -8.99 -1.11
C ASP A 85 2.63 -10.09 -0.72
N ARG A 86 3.81 -9.72 -0.21
CA ARG A 86 4.78 -10.69 0.31
C ARG A 86 4.26 -11.42 1.55
N GLU A 87 3.62 -10.71 2.47
CA GLU A 87 3.02 -11.31 3.67
C GLU A 87 1.91 -12.30 3.31
N LYS A 88 1.02 -11.92 2.37
CA LYS A 88 -0.02 -12.82 1.83
C LYS A 88 0.58 -14.09 1.21
N ALA A 89 1.61 -13.94 0.38
CA ALA A 89 2.29 -15.08 -0.23
C ALA A 89 2.92 -16.01 0.82
N VAL A 90 3.55 -15.45 1.86
CA VAL A 90 4.12 -16.24 2.96
C VAL A 90 3.05 -17.00 3.72
N VAL A 91 1.90 -16.38 4.01
CA VAL A 91 0.79 -17.04 4.69
C VAL A 91 0.22 -18.17 3.85
N ALA A 92 -0.02 -17.94 2.55
CA ALA A 92 -0.52 -18.97 1.64
C ALA A 92 0.44 -20.18 1.56
N LEU A 93 1.74 -19.93 1.40
CA LEU A 93 2.75 -21.00 1.36
C LEU A 93 2.84 -21.78 2.67
N ARG A 94 2.68 -21.11 3.82
CA ARG A 94 2.63 -21.79 5.13
C ARG A 94 1.42 -22.71 5.23
N GLN A 95 0.24 -22.24 4.81
CA GLN A 95 -0.98 -23.04 4.80
C GLN A 95 -0.85 -24.27 3.88
N GLU A 96 -0.27 -24.10 2.70
CA GLU A 96 0.03 -25.22 1.79
C GLU A 96 1.00 -26.22 2.41
N LEU A 97 2.07 -25.74 3.04
CA LEU A 97 3.06 -26.59 3.70
C LEU A 97 2.45 -27.38 4.85
N ASP A 98 1.64 -26.74 5.70
CA ASP A 98 0.97 -27.39 6.81
C ASP A 98 -0.06 -28.43 6.33
N LYS A 99 -0.77 -28.14 5.23
CA LYS A 99 -1.63 -29.12 4.54
C LYS A 99 -0.83 -30.36 4.12
N TYR A 100 0.30 -30.19 3.44
CA TYR A 100 1.12 -31.33 3.01
C TYR A 100 1.71 -32.11 4.18
N ARG A 101 2.12 -31.45 5.27
CA ARG A 101 2.57 -32.12 6.49
C ARG A 101 1.49 -33.02 7.07
N MET A 102 0.26 -32.51 7.17
CA MET A 102 -0.87 -33.27 7.68
C MET A 102 -1.19 -34.47 6.78
N TRP A 103 -1.15 -34.27 5.46
CA TRP A 103 -1.31 -35.35 4.49
C TRP A 103 -0.23 -36.43 4.62
N CYS A 104 1.04 -36.04 4.79
CA CYS A 104 2.11 -37.02 5.04
C CYS A 104 1.83 -37.85 6.30
N SER A 105 1.42 -37.22 7.41
CA SER A 105 1.08 -37.95 8.63
C SER A 105 -0.09 -38.92 8.43
N GLU A 106 -1.14 -38.53 7.71
CA GLU A 106 -2.25 -39.44 7.41
C GLU A 106 -1.84 -40.61 6.52
N VAL A 107 -1.01 -40.35 5.51
CA VAL A 107 -0.46 -41.38 4.62
C VAL A 107 0.45 -42.36 5.36
N ASP A 108 1.29 -41.86 6.27
CA ASP A 108 2.14 -42.69 7.14
C ASP A 108 1.29 -43.59 8.06
N GLU A 109 0.09 -43.14 8.42
CA GLU A 109 -0.92 -43.92 9.17
C GLU A 109 -1.80 -44.81 8.28
N GLY A 110 -1.53 -44.87 6.97
CA GLY A 110 -2.26 -45.69 5.99
C GLY A 110 -3.63 -45.13 5.61
N ARG A 111 -3.92 -43.87 5.94
CA ARG A 111 -5.14 -43.15 5.51
C ARG A 111 -4.87 -42.35 4.24
N ILE A 112 -5.90 -42.19 3.41
CA ILE A 112 -5.83 -41.37 2.21
C ILE A 112 -6.39 -39.98 2.55
N PRO A 113 -5.59 -38.92 2.53
CA PRO A 113 -6.04 -37.59 2.91
C PRO A 113 -7.07 -37.01 1.93
N GLU A 114 -8.03 -36.27 2.49
CA GLU A 114 -9.07 -35.61 1.71
C GLU A 114 -8.45 -34.57 0.76
N GLY A 115 -8.84 -34.64 -0.51
CA GLY A 115 -8.34 -33.74 -1.56
C GLY A 115 -7.05 -34.23 -2.26
N LEU A 116 -6.39 -35.27 -1.75
CA LEU A 116 -5.26 -35.90 -2.46
C LEU A 116 -5.67 -36.45 -3.84
N PRO A 117 -6.80 -37.15 -4.01
CA PRO A 117 -7.24 -37.61 -5.33
C PRO A 117 -7.42 -36.47 -6.34
N GLY A 118 -8.01 -35.35 -5.90
CA GLY A 118 -8.18 -34.16 -6.75
C GLY A 118 -6.84 -33.54 -7.16
N LEU A 119 -5.86 -33.52 -6.25
CA LEU A 119 -4.50 -33.07 -6.59
C LEU A 119 -3.84 -33.99 -7.63
N LEU A 120 -4.04 -35.31 -7.53
CA LEU A 120 -3.49 -36.27 -8.51
C LEU A 120 -4.16 -36.12 -9.88
N ASP A 121 -5.46 -35.83 -9.92
CA ASP A 121 -6.19 -35.52 -11.15
C ASP A 121 -5.66 -34.24 -11.81
N GLU A 122 -5.44 -33.18 -11.02
CA GLU A 122 -4.85 -31.91 -11.49
C GLU A 122 -3.42 -32.09 -12.02
N LEU A 123 -2.62 -32.95 -11.39
CA LEU A 123 -1.26 -33.28 -11.83
C LEU A 123 -1.22 -34.20 -13.06
N GLY A 124 -2.38 -34.69 -13.53
CA GLY A 124 -2.46 -35.64 -14.65
C GLY A 124 -1.89 -37.02 -14.32
N ALA A 125 -1.77 -37.37 -13.04
CA ALA A 125 -1.21 -38.64 -12.58
C ALA A 125 -2.23 -39.79 -12.64
N VAL A 126 -3.52 -39.49 -12.78
CA VAL A 126 -4.58 -40.51 -12.86
C VAL A 126 -4.93 -40.78 -14.31
N LYS A 127 -4.27 -41.77 -14.90
CA LYS A 127 -4.88 -42.54 -16.00
C LYS A 127 -5.81 -43.58 -15.36
N GLN A 128 -7.11 -43.43 -15.57
CA GLN A 128 -8.04 -44.56 -15.43
C GLN A 128 -7.67 -45.62 -16.48
N GLU A 129 -6.88 -46.60 -16.09
CA GLU A 129 -6.78 -47.85 -16.86
C GLU A 129 -8.07 -48.64 -16.60
N SER A 130 -8.95 -48.67 -17.60
CA SER A 130 -10.05 -49.63 -17.64
C SER A 130 -9.44 -51.04 -17.65
N ALA A 131 -9.65 -51.76 -16.55
CA ALA A 131 -9.34 -53.16 -16.31
C ALA A 131 -7.85 -53.52 -16.14
N GLY A 132 -7.44 -53.67 -14.87
CA GLY A 132 -6.37 -54.59 -14.47
C GLY A 132 -5.10 -53.95 -13.91
N GLY A 133 -5.10 -53.64 -12.61
CA GLY A 133 -3.89 -53.43 -11.82
C GLY A 133 -3.44 -51.98 -11.71
N VAL A 134 -3.48 -51.44 -10.49
CA VAL A 134 -2.80 -50.18 -10.16
C VAL A 134 -1.31 -50.49 -10.02
N LEU A 135 -0.51 -50.11 -11.00
CA LEU A 135 0.94 -50.05 -10.89
C LEU A 135 1.33 -48.61 -10.54
N ILE A 136 1.81 -48.38 -9.32
CA ILE A 136 2.47 -47.14 -8.95
C ILE A 136 3.87 -47.20 -9.57
N MET A 137 4.19 -46.27 -10.48
CA MET A 137 5.56 -46.10 -11.00
C MET A 137 6.52 -45.63 -9.92
#